data_AF-A0A5N7BP86-F1
#
_entry.id   AF-A0A5N7BP86-F1
#
_cell.length_a   1.000
_cell.length_b   1.000
_cell.length_c   1.000
_cell.angle_alpha   90.00
_cell.angle_beta   90.00
_cell.angle_gamma   90.00
#
_symmetry.space_group_name_H-M   'P 1'
#
loop_
_entity.id
_entity.type
_entity.pdbx_description
1 polymer ?
#
loop_
_entity_poly.entity_id
_entity_poly.type
_entity_poly.pdbx_seq_one_letter_code
_entity_poly.pdbx_strand_id
1 'polypeptide(L)'
;MSLQWPWHFVSVSPTEKQHRRELLDLRGYYAQCSLLVVILLVRVYNSYLRGTDKPNDSRARRRQRSWWDLPPFANWTETRKQYTICITWLGWLLGLSVWNSGNDYLHLTKALGHVALSQLPFQVLMAPAFYLNSKTPATPSMMSTLTSITQPTLTPYHRLFGRIVMSPLLAGHAALYLNFFAQSSHPDFGSLLAKRIQDPDVQWGFGGLTFVVMVLMFVRPLRTAFWVQLWPTSSVKARKEMFYYVHVSLVVMLCVAAYFHVAQAQIFVIEALGVSVLNGICGLLLG
;
A
#
# COMPACT_ATOMS: atom_id res chain seq x y z
N MET A 1 -31.18 1.57 18.91
CA MET A 1 -29.98 0.87 19.41
C MET A 1 -28.80 1.81 19.26
N SER A 2 -28.27 2.37 20.36
CA SER A 2 -27.01 3.12 20.31
C SER A 2 -25.89 2.13 20.02
N LEU A 3 -25.22 2.26 18.88
CA LEU A 3 -23.98 1.54 18.60
C LEU A 3 -22.94 1.97 19.64
N GLN A 4 -22.77 1.19 20.70
CA GLN A 4 -21.69 1.40 21.66
C GLN A 4 -20.36 1.04 20.96
N TRP A 5 -19.38 1.91 21.10
CA TRP A 5 -18.05 1.71 20.54
C TRP A 5 -17.35 0.54 21.25
N PRO A 6 -16.92 -0.53 20.53
CA PRO A 6 -16.52 -1.79 21.16
C PRO A 6 -15.06 -1.81 21.66
N TRP A 7 -14.23 -0.81 21.36
CA TRP A 7 -12.81 -0.77 21.74
C TRP A 7 -12.53 0.30 22.80
N HIS A 8 -11.91 -0.10 23.91
CA HIS A 8 -11.67 0.72 25.09
C HIS A 8 -10.17 0.91 25.37
N PHE A 9 -9.83 1.94 26.13
CA PHE A 9 -8.47 2.15 26.64
C PHE A 9 -8.24 1.22 27.83
N VAL A 10 -7.41 0.22 27.63
CA VAL A 10 -7.11 -0.82 28.63
C VAL A 10 -5.65 -0.75 29.07
N SER A 11 -5.44 -0.80 30.38
CA SER A 11 -4.12 -1.03 30.96
C SER A 11 -3.75 -2.51 30.82
N VAL A 12 -2.45 -2.80 30.66
CA VAL A 12 -1.97 -4.19 30.52
C VAL A 12 -0.70 -4.44 31.30
N SER A 13 -0.66 -5.66 31.83
CA SER A 13 0.52 -6.26 32.45
C SER A 13 1.66 -6.46 31.45
N PRO A 14 2.91 -6.63 31.92
CA PRO A 14 4.05 -6.88 31.04
C PRO A 14 3.90 -8.14 30.17
N THR A 15 3.28 -9.20 30.70
CA THR A 15 3.03 -10.45 29.98
C THR A 15 2.02 -10.25 28.85
N GLU A 16 0.92 -9.53 29.10
CA GLU A 16 -0.05 -9.16 28.06
C GLU A 16 0.57 -8.25 27.00
N LYS A 17 1.47 -7.33 27.38
CA LYS A 17 2.21 -6.51 26.41
C LYS A 17 3.08 -7.35 25.49
N GLN A 18 3.73 -8.40 26.02
CA GLN A 18 4.52 -9.32 25.22
C GLN A 18 3.63 -10.13 24.27
N HIS A 19 2.52 -10.67 24.77
CA HIS A 19 1.54 -11.39 23.95
C HIS A 19 0.98 -10.52 22.81
N ARG A 20 0.67 -9.24 23.08
CA ARG A 20 0.27 -8.27 22.04
C ARG A 20 1.34 -8.12 20.96
N ARG A 21 2.63 -8.12 21.30
CA ARG A 21 3.71 -8.02 20.31
C ARG A 21 3.76 -9.25 19.41
N GLU A 22 3.74 -10.44 20.00
CA GLU A 22 3.72 -11.70 19.25
C GLU A 22 2.54 -11.78 18.30
N LEU A 23 1.36 -11.32 18.72
CA LEU A 23 0.19 -11.31 17.85
C LEU A 23 0.31 -10.27 16.72
N LEU A 24 0.93 -9.12 16.97
CA LEU A 24 1.20 -8.15 15.90
C LEU A 24 2.12 -8.74 14.84
N ASP A 25 3.21 -9.38 15.26
CA ASP A 25 4.17 -10.04 14.35
C ASP A 25 3.47 -11.15 13.55
N LEU A 26 2.65 -11.98 14.21
CA LEU A 26 1.86 -13.02 13.56
C LEU A 26 0.91 -12.47 12.49
N ARG A 27 0.24 -11.35 12.76
CA ARG A 27 -0.64 -10.69 11.78
C ARG A 27 0.16 -10.15 10.59
N GLY A 28 1.34 -9.58 10.83
CA GLY A 28 2.27 -9.19 9.78
C GLY A 28 2.61 -10.38 8.88
N TYR A 29 3.05 -11.49 9.47
CA TYR A 29 3.36 -12.72 8.74
C TYR A 29 2.16 -13.28 7.97
N TYR A 30 0.98 -13.35 8.59
CA TYR A 30 -0.23 -13.81 7.89
C TYR A 30 -0.58 -12.91 6.71
N ALA A 31 -0.44 -11.59 6.84
CA ALA A 31 -0.69 -10.68 5.75
C ALA A 31 0.28 -10.90 4.57
N GLN A 32 1.58 -11.14 4.86
CA GLN A 32 2.58 -11.41 3.83
C GLN A 32 2.42 -12.79 3.19
N CYS A 33 2.28 -13.84 4.01
CA CYS A 33 2.05 -15.22 3.55
C CYS A 33 0.78 -15.32 2.70
N SER A 34 -0.30 -14.63 3.09
CA SER A 34 -1.53 -14.59 2.30
C SER A 34 -1.27 -14.06 0.89
N LEU A 35 -0.42 -13.03 0.73
CA LEU A 35 -0.13 -12.49 -0.58
C LEU A 35 0.76 -13.43 -1.40
N LEU A 36 1.74 -14.09 -0.77
CA LEU A 36 2.54 -15.13 -1.42
C LEU A 36 1.67 -16.27 -1.94
N VAL A 37 0.66 -16.69 -1.17
CA VAL A 37 -0.35 -17.67 -1.61
C VAL A 37 -1.13 -17.14 -2.82
N VAL A 38 -1.58 -15.88 -2.81
CA VAL A 38 -2.26 -15.27 -3.97
C VAL A 38 -1.37 -15.27 -5.21
N ILE A 39 -0.08 -14.91 -5.08
CA ILE A 39 0.89 -14.92 -6.18
C ILE A 39 1.02 -16.34 -6.75
N LEU A 40 1.17 -17.35 -5.87
CA LEU A 40 1.27 -18.75 -6.27
C LEU A 40 0.01 -19.22 -7.01
N LEU A 41 -1.18 -18.93 -6.46
CA LEU A 41 -2.45 -19.30 -7.08
C LEU A 41 -2.61 -18.65 -8.46
N VAL A 42 -2.24 -17.38 -8.61
CA VAL A 42 -2.26 -16.67 -9.90
C VAL A 42 -1.29 -17.33 -10.89
N ARG A 43 -0.08 -17.69 -10.45
CA ARG A 43 0.92 -18.35 -11.29
C ARG A 43 0.44 -19.73 -11.75
N VAL A 44 -0.14 -20.53 -10.85
CA VAL A 44 -0.73 -21.83 -11.17
C VAL A 44 -1.88 -21.65 -12.16
N TYR A 45 -2.81 -20.73 -11.89
CA TYR A 45 -3.93 -20.43 -12.79
C TYR A 45 -3.45 -20.06 -14.20
N ASN A 46 -2.48 -19.15 -14.31
CA ASN A 46 -1.97 -18.72 -15.62
C ASN A 46 -1.20 -19.83 -16.36
N SER A 47 -0.54 -20.74 -15.64
CA SER A 47 0.22 -21.84 -16.25
C SER A 47 -0.68 -22.95 -16.79
N TYR A 48 -1.67 -23.37 -16.00
CA TYR A 48 -2.44 -24.58 -16.27
C TYR A 48 -3.80 -24.30 -16.91
N LEU A 49 -4.47 -23.20 -16.52
CA LEU A 49 -5.84 -22.92 -16.95
C LEU A 49 -5.91 -21.91 -18.09
N ARG A 50 -4.89 -21.07 -18.25
CA ARG A 50 -4.84 -20.06 -19.31
C ARG A 50 -4.03 -20.51 -20.53
N GLY A 51 -3.11 -21.46 -20.38
CA GLY A 51 -2.31 -22.03 -21.48
C GLY A 51 -3.12 -22.90 -22.45
N THR A 52 -4.36 -23.26 -22.12
CA THR A 52 -5.25 -24.09 -22.93
C THR A 52 -6.17 -23.31 -23.88
N ASP A 53 -6.21 -21.97 -23.77
CA ASP A 53 -6.99 -21.11 -24.67
C ASP A 53 -6.27 -20.96 -26.02
N LYS A 54 -6.76 -21.66 -27.06
CA LYS A 54 -6.33 -21.42 -28.45
C LYS A 54 -6.64 -19.97 -28.85
N PRO A 55 -5.81 -19.33 -29.69
CA PRO A 55 -6.01 -17.94 -30.10
C PRO A 55 -7.12 -17.87 -31.15
N ASN A 56 -8.38 -17.89 -30.73
CA ASN A 56 -9.51 -17.68 -31.64
C ASN A 56 -10.13 -16.30 -31.41
N ASP A 57 -10.07 -15.49 -32.47
CA ASP A 57 -10.73 -14.19 -32.70
C ASP A 57 -10.56 -13.06 -31.67
N SER A 58 -9.43 -12.36 -31.80
CA SER A 58 -9.14 -11.05 -31.23
C SER A 58 -10.14 -9.94 -31.63
N ARG A 59 -10.92 -10.13 -32.71
CA ARG A 59 -11.95 -9.17 -33.16
C ARG A 59 -13.30 -9.34 -32.45
N ALA A 60 -13.71 -10.56 -32.10
CA ALA A 60 -14.98 -10.81 -31.40
C ALA A 60 -14.93 -10.35 -29.93
N ARG A 61 -13.81 -10.61 -29.22
CA ARG A 61 -13.60 -10.16 -27.82
C ARG A 61 -13.57 -8.63 -27.66
N ARG A 62 -13.17 -7.87 -28.68
CA ARG A 62 -13.15 -6.39 -28.61
C ARG A 62 -14.55 -5.78 -28.47
N ARG A 63 -15.58 -6.53 -28.89
CA ARG A 63 -16.98 -6.08 -28.93
C ARG A 63 -17.78 -6.37 -27.65
N GLN A 64 -17.28 -7.24 -26.78
CA GLN A 64 -17.91 -7.57 -25.49
C GLN A 64 -16.94 -7.29 -24.35
N ARG A 65 -16.75 -6.01 -23.99
CA ARG A 65 -16.14 -5.68 -22.70
C ARG A 65 -17.14 -6.04 -21.62
N SER A 66 -16.77 -6.91 -20.70
CA SER A 66 -17.60 -7.23 -19.53
C SER A 66 -17.83 -5.97 -18.71
N TRP A 67 -18.96 -5.90 -17.99
CA TRP A 67 -19.20 -4.84 -17.01
C TRP A 67 -18.07 -4.71 -15.98
N TRP A 68 -17.39 -5.82 -15.70
CA TRP A 68 -16.20 -5.92 -14.85
C TRP A 68 -14.95 -5.24 -15.41
N ASP A 69 -14.83 -5.15 -16.74
CA ASP A 69 -13.70 -4.52 -17.46
C ASP A 69 -13.92 -3.02 -17.68
N LEU A 70 -15.07 -2.49 -17.27
CA LEU A 70 -15.40 -1.07 -17.33
C LEU A 70 -15.10 -0.38 -16.00
N PRO A 71 -14.75 0.92 -16.01
CA PRO A 71 -14.58 1.69 -14.77
C PRO A 71 -15.92 1.89 -14.05
N PRO A 72 -15.92 2.00 -12.71
CA PRO A 72 -17.14 2.23 -11.93
C PRO A 72 -17.81 3.57 -12.25
N PHE A 73 -17.00 4.61 -12.50
CA PHE A 73 -17.45 5.98 -12.80
C PHE A 73 -16.78 6.52 -14.07
N ALA A 74 -17.42 7.50 -14.71
CA ALA A 74 -16.83 8.23 -15.82
C ALA A 74 -15.52 8.92 -15.38
N ASN A 75 -14.52 8.93 -16.25
CA ASN A 75 -13.16 9.48 -16.02
C ASN A 75 -12.24 8.67 -15.09
N TRP A 76 -12.69 7.55 -14.52
CA TRP A 76 -11.82 6.67 -13.75
C TRP A 76 -11.03 5.75 -14.67
N THR A 77 -9.75 5.51 -14.34
CA THR A 77 -8.86 4.72 -15.19
C THR A 77 -8.87 3.23 -14.87
N GLU A 78 -9.20 2.88 -13.62
CA GLU A 78 -9.20 1.51 -13.13
C GLU A 78 -10.58 0.86 -13.20
N THR A 79 -10.60 -0.45 -13.43
CA THR A 79 -11.80 -1.24 -13.72
C THR A 79 -12.51 -1.72 -12.45
N ARG A 80 -13.80 -2.02 -12.53
CA ARG A 80 -14.57 -2.60 -11.40
C ARG A 80 -13.90 -3.84 -10.83
N LYS A 81 -13.39 -4.74 -11.69
CA LYS A 81 -12.65 -5.93 -11.25
C LYS A 81 -11.44 -5.57 -10.37
N GLN A 82 -10.66 -4.58 -10.77
CA GLN A 82 -9.48 -4.15 -10.01
C GLN A 82 -9.87 -3.58 -8.64
N TYR A 83 -10.94 -2.77 -8.59
CA TYR A 83 -11.49 -2.27 -7.33
C TYR A 83 -11.96 -3.39 -6.41
N THR A 84 -12.75 -4.33 -6.93
CA THR A 84 -13.26 -5.45 -6.14
C THR A 84 -12.13 -6.26 -5.53
N ILE A 85 -11.09 -6.60 -6.30
CA ILE A 85 -9.91 -7.32 -5.78
C ILE A 85 -9.23 -6.54 -4.65
N CYS A 86 -8.97 -5.24 -4.83
CA CYS A 86 -8.32 -4.42 -3.81
C CYS A 86 -9.20 -4.21 -2.57
N ILE A 87 -10.52 -4.07 -2.72
CA ILE A 87 -11.46 -3.91 -1.60
C ILE A 87 -11.59 -5.22 -0.82
N THR A 88 -11.69 -6.37 -1.50
CA THR A 88 -11.67 -7.68 -0.86
C THR A 88 -10.36 -7.88 -0.09
N TRP A 89 -9.22 -7.47 -0.67
CA TRP A 89 -7.94 -7.51 0.02
C TRP A 89 -7.89 -6.60 1.25
N LEU A 90 -8.38 -5.35 1.14
CA LEU A 90 -8.52 -4.45 2.29
C LEU A 90 -9.38 -5.08 3.39
N GLY A 91 -10.50 -5.71 3.03
CA GLY A 91 -11.38 -6.39 3.97
C GLY A 91 -10.67 -7.52 4.71
N TRP A 92 -9.86 -8.32 4.01
CA TRP A 92 -9.00 -9.35 4.61
C TRP A 92 -8.00 -8.75 5.61
N LEU A 93 -7.29 -7.69 5.22
CA LEU A 93 -6.30 -7.04 6.09
C LEU A 93 -6.94 -6.37 7.32
N LEU A 94 -8.09 -5.71 7.15
CA LEU A 94 -8.87 -5.18 8.27
C LEU A 94 -9.33 -6.31 9.20
N GLY A 95 -9.76 -7.44 8.63
CA GLY A 95 -10.07 -8.65 9.37
C GLY A 95 -8.88 -9.12 10.22
N LEU A 96 -7.67 -9.18 9.66
CA LEU A 96 -6.45 -9.51 10.40
C LEU A 96 -6.14 -8.49 11.50
N SER A 97 -6.37 -7.19 11.27
CA SER A 97 -6.15 -6.16 12.30
C SER A 97 -7.14 -6.27 13.47
N VAL A 98 -8.37 -6.74 13.23
CA VAL A 98 -9.40 -6.93 14.25
C VAL A 98 -9.29 -8.30 14.94
N TRP A 99 -8.90 -9.33 14.22
CA TRP A 99 -8.82 -10.71 14.70
C TRP A 99 -7.96 -10.83 15.96
N ASN A 100 -8.52 -11.34 17.06
CA ASN A 100 -7.87 -11.44 18.37
C ASN A 100 -7.41 -10.10 18.99
N SER A 101 -7.97 -8.96 18.57
CA SER A 101 -7.75 -7.66 19.25
C SER A 101 -8.64 -7.48 20.49
N GLY A 102 -9.68 -8.29 20.66
CA GLY A 102 -10.64 -8.13 21.75
C GLY A 102 -11.26 -6.72 21.75
N ASN A 103 -11.42 -6.14 22.94
CA ASN A 103 -11.90 -4.78 23.15
C ASN A 103 -10.74 -3.76 23.30
N ASP A 104 -9.52 -4.10 22.87
CA ASP A 104 -8.35 -3.29 23.13
C ASP A 104 -8.05 -2.31 21.99
N TYR A 105 -8.33 -1.04 22.26
CA TYR A 105 -8.20 0.04 21.29
C TYR A 105 -6.77 0.21 20.78
N LEU A 106 -5.77 0.17 21.68
CA LEU A 106 -4.38 0.42 21.30
C LEU A 106 -3.79 -0.75 20.51
N HIS A 107 -4.25 -1.97 20.78
CA HIS A 107 -3.81 -3.12 20.01
C HIS A 107 -4.38 -3.12 18.60
N LEU A 108 -5.67 -2.79 18.42
CA LEU A 108 -6.22 -2.57 17.08
C LEU A 108 -5.45 -1.47 16.34
N THR A 109 -5.20 -0.34 17.01
CA THR A 109 -4.46 0.80 16.45
C THR A 109 -3.08 0.37 15.95
N LYS A 110 -2.32 -0.37 16.75
CA LYS A 110 -1.01 -0.91 16.36
C LYS A 110 -1.12 -1.93 15.24
N ALA A 111 -2.15 -2.78 15.26
CA ALA A 111 -2.37 -3.80 14.25
C ALA A 111 -2.62 -3.19 12.87
N LEU A 112 -3.37 -2.08 12.78
CA LEU A 112 -3.58 -1.38 11.52
C LEU A 112 -2.25 -0.90 10.91
N GLY A 113 -1.40 -0.25 11.71
CA GLY A 113 -0.10 0.25 11.24
C GLY A 113 0.85 -0.88 10.86
N HIS A 114 0.91 -1.93 11.67
CA HIS A 114 1.78 -3.09 11.42
C HIS A 114 1.34 -3.88 10.19
N VAL A 115 0.05 -4.21 10.08
CA VAL A 115 -0.51 -4.89 8.89
C VAL A 115 -0.34 -4.00 7.66
N ALA A 116 -0.57 -2.69 7.74
CA ALA A 116 -0.30 -1.78 6.64
C ALA A 116 1.15 -1.89 6.16
N LEU A 117 2.12 -1.63 7.04
CA LEU A 117 3.53 -1.59 6.66
C LEU A 117 4.05 -2.94 6.15
N SER A 118 3.49 -4.07 6.62
CA SER A 118 3.82 -5.40 6.07
C SER A 118 3.54 -5.53 4.56
N GLN A 119 2.69 -4.66 4.01
CA GLN A 119 2.36 -4.64 2.58
C GLN A 119 3.32 -3.81 1.73
N LEU A 120 4.20 -3.02 2.35
CA LEU A 120 5.14 -2.14 1.66
C LEU A 120 6.06 -2.89 0.68
N PRO A 121 6.65 -4.06 1.01
CA PRO A 121 7.48 -4.80 0.06
C PRO A 121 6.73 -5.19 -1.21
N PHE A 122 5.46 -5.56 -1.08
CA PHE A 122 4.64 -5.97 -2.22
C PHE A 122 4.15 -4.79 -3.06
N GLN A 123 3.89 -3.65 -2.41
CA GLN A 123 3.62 -2.40 -3.11
C GLN A 123 4.80 -2.02 -4.02
N VAL A 124 6.04 -2.20 -3.53
CA VAL A 124 7.27 -2.04 -4.33
C VAL A 124 7.41 -3.14 -5.38
N LEU A 125 7.10 -4.40 -5.06
CA LEU A 125 7.21 -5.54 -5.97
C LEU A 125 6.38 -5.35 -7.25
N MET A 126 5.21 -4.71 -7.16
CA MET A 126 4.34 -4.41 -8.30
C MET A 126 4.80 -3.20 -9.14
N ALA A 127 5.72 -2.38 -8.62
CA ALA A 127 6.20 -1.19 -9.32
C ALA A 127 7.05 -1.58 -10.54
N PRO A 128 6.97 -0.82 -11.65
CA PRO A 128 7.78 -1.11 -12.83
C PRO A 128 9.28 -0.92 -12.53
N ALA A 129 10.12 -1.85 -12.98
CA ALA A 129 11.56 -1.84 -12.72
C ALA A 129 12.28 -0.62 -13.32
N PHE A 130 11.97 -0.30 -14.58
CA PHE A 130 12.54 0.86 -15.29
C PHE A 130 11.45 1.69 -15.94
N TYR A 131 10.91 2.65 -15.19
CA TYR A 131 9.86 3.53 -15.70
C TYR A 131 10.38 4.58 -16.71
N LEU A 132 11.67 4.94 -16.63
CA LEU A 132 12.29 6.00 -17.44
C LEU A 132 12.75 5.56 -18.82
N ASN A 133 12.80 4.25 -19.10
CA ASN A 133 13.24 3.78 -20.42
C ASN A 133 12.14 4.06 -21.46
N SER A 134 12.40 5.03 -22.34
CA SER A 134 11.44 5.43 -23.38
C SER A 134 11.23 4.36 -24.45
N LYS A 135 12.13 3.37 -24.57
CA LYS A 135 12.01 2.23 -25.48
C LYS A 135 11.18 1.10 -24.89
N THR A 136 11.20 0.93 -23.57
CA THR A 136 10.49 -0.14 -22.83
C THR A 136 9.80 0.40 -21.55
N PRO A 137 8.81 1.30 -21.66
CA PRO A 137 8.15 1.94 -20.50
C PRO A 137 7.31 0.98 -19.63
N ALA A 138 7.40 -0.32 -19.89
CA ALA A 138 6.70 -1.40 -19.20
C ALA A 138 7.62 -2.60 -18.94
N THR A 139 8.92 -2.35 -18.68
CA THR A 139 9.84 -3.42 -18.28
C THR A 139 9.22 -4.25 -17.16
N PRO A 140 9.19 -5.59 -17.30
CA PRO A 140 8.61 -6.47 -16.31
C PRO A 140 9.22 -6.23 -14.92
N SER A 141 8.36 -6.06 -13.92
CA SER A 141 8.76 -6.20 -12.52
C SER A 141 8.97 -7.67 -12.18
N MET A 142 9.60 -7.95 -11.03
CA MET A 142 9.66 -9.29 -10.47
C MET A 142 8.25 -9.88 -10.28
N MET A 143 7.26 -9.07 -9.86
CA MET A 143 5.86 -9.51 -9.79
C MET A 143 5.34 -9.98 -11.16
N SER A 144 5.67 -9.24 -12.22
CA SER A 144 5.26 -9.54 -13.59
C SER A 144 5.77 -10.91 -14.03
N THR A 145 7.04 -11.19 -13.73
CA THR A 145 7.67 -12.49 -13.99
C THR A 145 7.05 -13.61 -13.15
N LEU A 146 6.91 -13.41 -11.83
CA LEU A 146 6.39 -14.41 -10.90
C LEU A 146 4.95 -14.82 -11.19
N THR A 147 4.10 -13.87 -11.59
CA THR A 147 2.68 -14.12 -11.86
C THR A 147 2.39 -14.43 -13.32
N SER A 148 3.36 -14.21 -14.22
CA SER A 148 3.16 -14.20 -15.67
C SER A 148 2.09 -13.19 -16.14
N ILE A 149 1.87 -12.13 -15.36
CA ILE A 149 0.97 -11.02 -15.72
C ILE A 149 1.82 -9.88 -16.26
N THR A 150 1.40 -9.26 -17.37
CA THR A 150 2.13 -8.15 -17.98
C THR A 150 2.17 -6.90 -17.09
N GLN A 151 3.28 -6.16 -17.10
CA GLN A 151 3.45 -4.95 -16.31
C GLN A 151 2.33 -3.89 -16.52
N PRO A 152 1.80 -3.65 -17.74
CA PRO A 152 0.68 -2.73 -17.94
C PRO A 152 -0.60 -3.17 -17.21
N THR A 153 -0.79 -4.47 -17.00
CA THR A 153 -1.92 -5.04 -16.26
C THR A 153 -1.72 -4.94 -14.74
N LEU A 154 -0.46 -5.04 -14.26
CA LEU A 154 -0.10 -4.90 -12.84
C LEU A 154 -0.11 -3.46 -12.35
N THR A 155 0.28 -2.50 -13.20
CA THR A 155 0.44 -1.09 -12.79
C THR A 155 -0.84 -0.46 -12.20
N PRO A 156 -2.06 -0.73 -12.69
CA PRO A 156 -3.30 -0.34 -12.02
C PRO A 156 -3.45 -0.89 -10.60
N TYR A 157 -3.04 -2.14 -10.35
CA TYR A 157 -3.08 -2.72 -9.01
C TYR A 157 -2.10 -2.01 -8.08
N HIS A 158 -0.87 -1.72 -8.49
CA HIS A 158 0.05 -0.89 -7.70
C HIS A 158 -0.60 0.45 -7.27
N ARG A 159 -1.31 1.13 -8.19
CA ARG A 159 -1.99 2.40 -7.86
C ARG A 159 -3.15 2.22 -6.90
N LEU A 160 -4.05 1.27 -7.17
CA LEU A 160 -5.21 1.01 -6.31
C LEU A 160 -4.80 0.49 -4.95
N PHE A 161 -3.79 -0.37 -4.88
CA PHE A 161 -3.30 -0.95 -3.64
C PHE A 161 -2.73 0.13 -2.73
N GLY A 162 -1.90 1.03 -3.27
CA GLY A 162 -1.45 2.22 -2.53
C GLY A 162 -2.64 3.05 -2.00
N ARG A 163 -3.61 3.37 -2.86
CA ARG A 163 -4.72 4.28 -2.55
C ARG A 163 -5.80 3.69 -1.63
N ILE A 164 -6.16 2.43 -1.80
CA ILE A 164 -7.34 1.80 -1.19
C ILE A 164 -6.94 0.85 -0.07
N VAL A 165 -5.76 0.22 -0.15
CA VAL A 165 -5.31 -0.72 0.87
C VAL A 165 -4.41 0.01 1.86
N MET A 166 -3.29 0.53 1.37
CA MET A 166 -2.23 1.07 2.22
C MET A 166 -2.63 2.36 2.93
N SER A 167 -3.11 3.35 2.18
CA SER A 167 -3.42 4.67 2.76
C SER A 167 -4.54 4.64 3.79
N PRO A 168 -5.67 3.92 3.62
CA PRO A 168 -6.72 3.88 4.64
C PRO A 168 -6.27 3.19 5.92
N LEU A 169 -5.45 2.13 5.85
CA LEU A 169 -4.93 1.46 7.04
C LEU A 169 -3.97 2.37 7.83
N LEU A 170 -3.06 3.06 7.14
CA LEU A 170 -2.13 4.02 7.78
C LEU A 170 -2.87 5.25 8.34
N ALA A 171 -3.85 5.78 7.60
CA ALA A 171 -4.68 6.89 8.07
C ALA A 171 -5.53 6.47 9.28
N GLY A 172 -6.11 5.27 9.27
CA GLY A 172 -6.83 4.70 10.40
C GLY A 172 -5.94 4.55 11.64
N HIS A 173 -4.74 4.00 11.46
CA HIS A 173 -3.72 3.93 12.52
C HIS A 173 -3.41 5.32 13.13
N ALA A 174 -3.14 6.32 12.28
CA ALA A 174 -2.84 7.67 12.73
C ALA A 174 -4.04 8.33 13.44
N ALA A 175 -5.24 8.23 12.86
CA ALA A 175 -6.46 8.80 13.41
C ALA A 175 -6.80 8.20 14.78
N LEU A 176 -6.69 6.87 14.92
CA LEU A 176 -6.96 6.21 16.20
C LEU A 176 -5.93 6.60 17.27
N TYR A 177 -4.64 6.71 16.93
CA TYR A 177 -3.63 7.20 17.87
C TYR A 177 -3.86 8.65 18.29
N LEU A 178 -4.15 9.54 17.33
CA LEU A 178 -4.46 10.94 17.62
C LEU A 178 -5.67 11.07 18.53
N ASN A 179 -6.71 10.27 18.29
CA ASN A 179 -7.88 10.22 19.15
C ASN A 179 -7.54 9.74 20.58
N PHE A 180 -6.72 8.69 20.71
CA PHE A 180 -6.22 8.24 22.02
C PHE A 180 -5.41 9.32 22.75
N PHE A 181 -4.51 10.01 22.04
CA PHE A 181 -3.70 11.08 22.61
C PHE A 181 -4.54 12.30 23.03
N ALA A 182 -5.58 12.64 22.26
CA ALA A 182 -6.46 13.75 22.59
C ALA A 182 -7.34 13.48 23.81
N GLN A 183 -7.77 12.23 24.00
CA GLN A 183 -8.65 11.83 25.10
C GLN A 183 -7.92 11.46 26.40
N SER A 184 -6.60 11.23 26.34
CA SER A 184 -5.81 10.84 27.52
C SER A 184 -5.18 12.06 28.18
N SER A 185 -5.28 12.17 29.51
CA SER A 185 -4.61 13.20 30.29
C SER A 185 -3.13 12.90 30.52
N HIS A 186 -2.31 13.93 30.71
CA HIS A 186 -0.90 13.78 31.11
C HIS A 186 -0.59 14.69 32.30
N PRO A 187 0.13 14.23 33.35
CA PRO A 187 0.39 15.03 34.56
C PRO A 187 1.00 16.41 34.28
N ASP A 188 2.06 16.45 33.47
CA ASP A 188 2.82 17.70 33.26
C ASP A 188 2.34 18.58 32.09
N PHE A 189 1.59 18.01 31.14
CA PHE A 189 1.21 18.67 29.88
C PHE A 189 -0.30 18.88 29.74
N GLY A 190 -1.09 18.48 30.73
CA GLY A 190 -2.56 18.47 30.70
C GLY A 190 -3.14 17.37 29.80
N SER A 191 -2.67 17.26 28.56
CA SER A 191 -3.05 16.23 27.60
C SER A 191 -1.86 15.39 27.15
N LEU A 192 -2.13 14.12 26.82
CA LEU A 192 -1.13 13.22 26.26
C LEU A 192 -0.72 13.69 24.86
N LEU A 193 -1.61 14.29 24.07
CA LEU A 193 -1.29 14.86 22.76
C LEU A 193 -0.20 15.93 22.82
N ALA A 194 -0.32 16.88 23.75
CA ALA A 194 0.64 17.99 23.91
C ALA A 194 2.06 17.48 24.24
N LYS A 195 2.15 16.37 24.98
CA LYS A 195 3.42 15.68 25.23
C LYS A 195 3.88 14.92 23.99
N ARG A 196 3.03 14.06 23.43
CA ARG A 196 3.38 13.08 22.40
C ARG A 196 3.80 13.73 21.08
N ILE A 197 3.28 14.90 20.71
CA ILE A 197 3.72 15.61 19.49
C ILE A 197 5.19 16.05 19.54
N GLN A 198 5.77 16.15 20.74
CA GLN A 198 7.17 16.50 20.95
C GLN A 198 8.09 15.27 20.92
N ASP A 199 7.51 14.06 20.99
CA ASP A 199 8.30 12.83 20.95
C ASP A 199 8.73 12.50 19.51
N PRO A 200 10.01 12.11 19.29
CA PRO A 200 10.53 11.84 17.96
C PRO A 200 9.75 10.79 17.18
N ASP A 201 9.28 9.72 17.84
CA ASP A 201 8.52 8.66 17.19
C ASP A 201 7.23 9.19 16.56
N VAL A 202 6.51 10.07 17.25
CA VAL A 202 5.27 10.69 16.74
C VAL A 202 5.56 11.69 15.63
N GLN A 203 6.65 12.46 15.71
CA GLN A 203 7.07 13.37 14.63
C GLN A 203 7.38 12.63 13.33
N TRP A 204 8.11 11.51 13.41
CA TRP A 204 8.32 10.62 12.26
C TRP A 204 6.99 10.05 11.73
N GLY A 205 6.04 9.75 12.62
CA GLY A 205 4.67 9.34 12.24
C GLY A 205 3.94 10.42 11.44
N PHE A 206 3.99 11.69 11.87
CA PHE A 206 3.41 12.81 11.12
C PHE A 206 4.12 13.06 9.79
N GLY A 207 5.46 12.93 9.76
CA GLY A 207 6.23 12.98 8.52
C GLY A 207 5.78 11.90 7.53
N GLY A 208 5.65 10.66 8.01
CA GLY A 208 5.14 9.53 7.22
C GLY A 208 3.73 9.80 6.68
N LEU A 209 2.80 10.27 7.51
CA LEU A 209 1.44 10.64 7.08
C LEU A 209 1.46 11.73 6.01
N THR A 210 2.31 12.76 6.18
CA THR A 210 2.47 13.84 5.20
C THR A 210 2.95 13.29 3.86
N PHE A 211 3.99 12.43 3.86
CA PHE A 211 4.48 11.81 2.62
C PHE A 211 3.43 10.90 1.97
N VAL A 212 2.64 10.14 2.73
CA VAL A 212 1.51 9.36 2.19
C VAL A 212 0.52 10.27 1.47
N VAL A 213 0.11 11.38 2.08
CA VAL A 213 -0.81 12.36 1.46
C VAL A 213 -0.20 12.96 0.20
N MET A 214 1.08 13.34 0.23
CA MET A 214 1.78 13.87 -0.93
C MET A 214 1.84 12.84 -2.08
N VAL A 215 2.16 11.58 -1.79
CA VAL A 215 2.18 10.49 -2.79
C VAL A 215 0.80 10.29 -3.43
N LEU A 216 -0.29 10.39 -2.65
CA LEU A 216 -1.65 10.27 -3.16
C LEU A 216 -2.10 11.45 -4.02
N MET A 217 -1.75 12.67 -3.60
CA MET A 217 -2.09 13.91 -4.32
C MET A 217 -1.24 14.09 -5.56
N PHE A 218 -0.02 13.55 -5.55
CA PHE A 218 0.88 13.55 -6.70
C PHE A 218 0.51 12.46 -7.70
N VAL A 219 -0.61 12.70 -8.39
CA VAL A 219 -1.16 11.80 -9.41
C VAL A 219 -0.34 11.86 -10.70
N ARG A 220 -0.44 10.79 -11.50
CA ARG A 220 0.14 10.74 -12.84
C ARG A 220 -0.23 11.97 -13.66
N PRO A 221 0.65 12.43 -14.57
CA PRO A 221 0.41 13.61 -15.38
C PRO A 221 -0.69 13.36 -16.42
N LEU A 222 -1.94 13.38 -15.96
CA LEU A 222 -3.13 13.51 -16.78
C LEU A 222 -3.31 14.99 -17.12
N ARG A 223 -3.89 15.30 -18.28
CA ARG A 223 -4.16 16.69 -18.72
C ARG A 223 -4.94 17.52 -17.70
N THR A 224 -5.64 16.86 -16.77
CA THR A 224 -6.48 17.47 -15.73
C THR A 224 -5.77 17.70 -14.40
N ALA A 225 -4.55 17.19 -14.20
CA ALA A 225 -3.84 17.37 -12.93
C ALA A 225 -3.35 18.81 -12.79
N PHE A 226 -3.68 19.47 -11.66
CA PHE A 226 -3.33 20.87 -11.38
C PHE A 226 -1.84 21.18 -11.62
N TRP A 227 -0.94 20.36 -11.10
CA TRP A 227 0.51 20.54 -11.26
C TRP A 227 0.99 20.43 -12.72
N VAL A 228 0.27 19.69 -13.56
CA VAL A 228 0.57 19.61 -15.01
C VAL A 228 0.15 20.88 -15.74
N GLN A 229 -0.89 21.56 -15.25
CA GLN A 229 -1.34 22.84 -15.80
C GLN A 229 -0.35 23.98 -15.49
N LEU A 230 0.46 23.86 -14.44
CA LEU A 230 1.54 24.79 -14.11
C LEU A 230 2.74 24.69 -15.07
N TRP A 231 2.90 23.58 -15.79
CA TRP A 231 3.96 23.36 -16.80
C TRP A 231 3.40 22.86 -18.15
N PRO A 232 2.63 23.70 -18.88
CA PRO A 232 1.94 23.27 -20.10
C PRO A 232 2.89 23.05 -21.29
N THR A 233 4.07 23.69 -21.30
CA THR A 233 5.05 23.66 -22.40
C THR A 233 6.05 22.50 -22.32
N SER A 234 6.05 21.72 -21.23
CA SER A 234 7.02 20.64 -21.03
C SER A 234 6.72 19.41 -21.91
N SER A 235 7.77 18.79 -22.46
CA SER A 235 7.64 17.57 -23.26
C SER A 235 7.00 16.43 -22.46
N VAL A 236 6.32 15.50 -23.15
CA VAL A 236 5.73 14.30 -22.51
C VAL A 236 6.78 13.48 -21.77
N LYS A 237 8.02 13.42 -22.29
CA LYS A 237 9.15 12.74 -21.66
C LYS A 237 9.53 13.41 -20.33
N ALA A 238 9.74 14.73 -20.33
CA ALA A 238 10.10 15.48 -19.13
C ALA A 238 9.04 15.35 -18.01
N ARG A 239 7.75 15.35 -18.37
CA ARG A 239 6.66 15.15 -17.38
C ARG A 239 6.66 13.75 -16.76
N LYS A 240 7.01 12.71 -17.54
CA LYS A 240 7.14 11.35 -17.02
C LYS A 240 8.35 11.20 -16.11
N GLU A 241 9.48 11.81 -16.48
CA GLU A 241 10.71 11.85 -15.67
C GLU A 241 10.47 12.56 -14.34
N MET A 242 9.90 13.76 -14.37
CA MET A 242 9.55 14.50 -13.16
C MET A 242 8.60 13.70 -12.26
N PHE A 243 7.54 13.10 -12.84
CA PHE A 243 6.63 12.25 -12.08
C PHE A 243 7.38 11.11 -11.39
N TYR A 244 8.28 10.43 -12.11
CA TYR A 244 9.04 9.32 -11.56
C TYR A 244 9.95 9.75 -10.41
N TYR A 245 10.81 10.75 -10.64
CA TYR A 245 11.78 11.18 -9.63
C TYR A 245 11.08 11.71 -8.38
N VAL A 246 10.05 12.56 -8.53
CA VAL A 246 9.31 13.09 -7.39
C VAL A 246 8.59 11.96 -6.65
N HIS A 247 7.89 11.07 -7.36
CA HIS A 247 7.16 9.96 -6.72
C HIS A 247 8.10 9.01 -5.96
N VAL A 248 9.21 8.60 -6.58
CA VAL A 248 10.20 7.72 -5.94
C VAL A 248 10.87 8.41 -4.76
N SER A 249 11.25 9.68 -4.87
CA SER A 249 11.80 10.45 -3.75
C SER A 249 10.82 10.54 -2.58
N LEU A 250 9.53 10.80 -2.84
CA LEU A 250 8.50 10.80 -1.80
C LEU A 250 8.35 9.42 -1.13
N VAL A 251 8.42 8.33 -1.91
CA VAL A 251 8.38 6.97 -1.36
C VAL A 251 9.63 6.66 -0.52
N VAL A 252 10.82 7.10 -0.95
CA VAL A 252 12.05 6.95 -0.14
C VAL A 252 11.94 7.71 1.17
N MET A 253 11.45 8.96 1.14
CA MET A 253 11.23 9.75 2.35
C MET A 253 10.17 9.13 3.27
N LEU A 254 9.12 8.53 2.71
CA LEU A 254 8.14 7.73 3.46
C LEU A 254 8.80 6.52 4.13
N CYS A 255 9.66 5.78 3.43
CA CYS A 255 10.39 4.64 3.98
C CYS A 255 11.35 5.06 5.11
N VAL A 256 12.05 6.19 4.96
CA VAL A 256 12.91 6.78 6.00
C VAL A 256 12.08 7.13 7.23
N ALA A 257 10.94 7.80 7.04
CA ALA A 257 10.04 8.14 8.14
C ALA A 257 9.50 6.89 8.85
N ALA A 258 9.10 5.86 8.10
CA ALA A 258 8.65 4.59 8.68
C ALA A 258 9.75 3.86 9.46
N TYR A 259 10.99 3.87 8.97
CA TYR A 259 12.13 3.23 9.62
C TYR A 259 12.46 3.86 10.99
N PHE A 260 12.41 5.19 11.09
CA PHE A 260 12.69 5.92 12.33
C PHE A 260 11.46 6.09 13.22
N HIS A 261 10.24 5.85 12.72
CA HIS A 261 9.01 5.90 13.51
C HIS A 261 9.00 4.82 14.61
N VAL A 262 9.31 3.56 14.27
CA VAL A 262 9.24 2.45 15.23
C VAL A 262 10.06 1.23 14.77
N ALA A 263 10.70 0.51 15.69
CA ALA A 263 11.57 -0.63 15.37
C ALA A 263 10.85 -1.75 14.60
N GLN A 264 9.59 -2.04 14.95
CA GLN A 264 8.78 -3.07 14.29
C GLN A 264 8.49 -2.76 12.82
N ALA A 265 8.59 -1.50 12.39
CA ALA A 265 8.41 -1.13 10.98
C ALA A 265 9.68 -1.38 10.14
N GLN A 266 10.85 -1.44 10.78
CA GLN A 266 12.14 -1.46 10.09
C GLN A 266 12.30 -2.69 9.21
N ILE A 267 11.83 -3.86 9.68
CA ILE A 267 11.92 -5.10 8.91
C ILE A 267 11.20 -4.98 7.56
N PHE A 268 10.01 -4.40 7.54
CA PHE A 268 9.24 -4.22 6.30
C PHE A 268 9.87 -3.18 5.37
N VAL A 269 10.53 -2.15 5.92
CA VAL A 269 11.31 -1.20 5.12
C VAL A 269 12.52 -1.88 4.49
N ILE A 270 13.25 -2.70 5.25
CA ILE A 270 14.40 -3.46 4.75
C ILE A 270 13.97 -4.45 3.66
N GLU A 271 12.87 -5.16 3.87
CA GLU A 271 12.28 -6.04 2.85
C GLU A 271 11.91 -5.27 1.58
N ALA A 272 11.30 -4.08 1.71
CA ALA A 272 10.95 -3.24 0.58
C ALA A 272 12.18 -2.74 -0.19
N LEU A 273 13.27 -2.40 0.52
CA LEU A 273 14.56 -2.08 -0.10
C LEU A 273 15.13 -3.28 -0.86
N GLY A 274 15.14 -4.47 -0.24
CA GLY A 274 15.59 -5.71 -0.88
C GLY A 274 14.79 -6.02 -2.15
N VAL A 275 13.47 -5.92 -2.08
CA VAL A 275 12.58 -6.08 -3.24
C VAL A 275 12.84 -5.03 -4.31
N SER A 276 13.11 -3.78 -3.95
CA SER A 276 13.46 -2.73 -4.91
C SER A 276 14.73 -3.06 -5.69
N VAL A 277 15.75 -3.58 -5.00
CA VAL A 277 17.01 -4.03 -5.64
C VAL A 277 16.74 -5.20 -6.58
N LEU A 278 15.98 -6.21 -6.15
CA LEU A 278 15.60 -7.35 -6.98
C LEU A 278 14.80 -6.93 -8.23
N ASN A 279 13.88 -5.98 -8.09
CA ASN A 279 13.16 -5.40 -9.23
C ASN A 279 14.12 -4.73 -10.21
N GLY A 280 15.09 -3.96 -9.73
CA GLY A 280 16.12 -3.35 -10.56
C GLY A 280 16.94 -4.38 -11.34
N ILE A 281 17.41 -5.44 -10.66
CA ILE A 281 18.16 -6.55 -11.28
C ILE A 281 17.30 -7.26 -12.33
N CYS A 282 16.04 -7.59 -12.01
CA CYS A 282 15.11 -8.23 -12.93
C CYS A 282 14.89 -7.37 -14.18
N GLY A 283 14.77 -6.04 -14.00
CA GLY A 283 14.68 -5.10 -15.11
C GLY A 283 15.93 -5.08 -15.99
N LEU A 284 17.13 -5.25 -15.43
CA LEU A 284 18.40 -5.24 -16.18
C LEU A 284 18.56 -6.53 -17.01
N LEU A 285 18.09 -7.65 -16.48
CA LEU A 285 18.18 -8.95 -17.15
C LEU A 285 17.14 -9.13 -18.26
N LEU A 286 15.98 -8.47 -18.15
CA LEU A 286 14.83 -8.63 -19.06
C LEU A 286 14.60 -7.44 -20.00
N GLY A 287 15.34 -6.33 -19.82
CA GLY A 287 15.19 -5.08 -20.57
C GLY A 287 16.25 -4.88 -21.63
#